data_AF-B5IMI7-F1
#
_entry.id   AF-B5IMI7-F1
#
_cell.length_a   1.000
_cell.length_b   1.000
_cell.length_c   1.000
_cell.angle_alpha   90.00
_cell.angle_beta   90.00
_cell.angle_gamma   90.00
#
_symmetry.space_group_name_H-M   'P 1'
#
loop_
_entity.id
_entity.type
_entity.pdbx_description
1 polymer ?
#
loop_
_entity_poly.entity_id
_entity_poly.type
_entity_poly.pdbx_seq_one_letter_code
_entity_poly.pdbx_strand_id
1 'polypeptide(L)'
;MLRAAAGELCAGSDDIDYFPSYEIITNPAARGLFYAANLRSVRPEGVAIAMQTFTRAHRPEAQPEAGGGGQRQRGHSVARLRRQRHKAALQGAAPQTPGRARADLQCEEALLEAFGE
;
A
#
# COMPACT_ATOMS: atom_id res chain seq x y z
N MET A 1 -4.15 11.60 -10.98
CA MET A 1 -2.67 11.68 -10.86
C MET A 1 -2.05 10.51 -10.09
N LEU A 2 -2.66 10.00 -9.01
CA LEU A 2 -2.06 8.97 -8.14
C LEU A 2 -1.42 7.76 -8.86
N ARG A 3 -2.15 7.11 -9.78
CA ARG A 3 -1.64 5.91 -10.47
C ARG A 3 -0.42 6.19 -11.34
N ALA A 4 -0.36 7.34 -12.01
CA ALA A 4 0.78 7.69 -12.86
C ALA A 4 2.04 7.95 -12.02
N ALA A 5 1.91 8.76 -10.97
CA ALA A 5 3.00 9.05 -10.04
C ALA A 5 3.51 7.78 -9.32
N ALA A 6 2.60 6.93 -8.83
CA ALA A 6 2.97 5.65 -8.24
C ALA A 6 3.63 4.71 -9.25
N GLY A 7 3.18 4.71 -10.50
CA GLY A 7 3.75 3.93 -11.59
C GLY A 7 5.21 4.30 -11.88
N GLU A 8 5.55 5.58 -11.82
CA GLU A 8 6.94 6.06 -11.96
C GLU A 8 7.84 5.52 -10.85
N LEU A 9 7.38 5.57 -9.59
CA LEU A 9 8.13 5.01 -8.46
C LEU A 9 8.28 3.48 -8.55
N CYS A 10 7.24 2.77 -8.97
CA CYS A 10 7.29 1.32 -9.19
C CYS A 10 8.25 0.95 -10.33
N ALA A 11 8.40 1.81 -11.35
CA ALA A 11 9.34 1.56 -12.46
C ALA A 11 10.81 1.73 -12.02
N GLY A 12 11.06 2.58 -11.02
CA GLY A 12 12.40 2.86 -10.50
C GLY A 12 12.88 1.95 -9.37
N SER A 13 12.01 1.14 -8.76
CA SER A 13 12.38 0.27 -7.63
C SER A 13 11.52 -1.00 -7.56
N ASP A 14 12.17 -2.16 -7.44
CA ASP A 14 11.51 -3.48 -7.32
C ASP A 14 10.82 -3.69 -5.97
N ASP A 15 11.20 -2.91 -4.95
CA ASP A 15 10.66 -3.04 -3.59
C ASP A 15 9.39 -2.17 -3.40
N ILE A 16 8.95 -1.48 -4.46
CA ILE A 16 7.78 -0.61 -4.44
C ILE A 16 6.69 -1.23 -5.34
N ASP A 17 5.57 -1.59 -4.73
CA ASP A 17 4.37 -2.05 -5.40
C ASP A 17 3.21 -1.07 -5.18
N TYR A 18 2.50 -0.71 -6.25
CA TYR A 18 1.26 0.06 -6.15
C TYR A 18 0.08 -0.85 -5.81
N PHE A 19 -0.56 -0.60 -4.66
CA PHE A 19 -1.81 -1.26 -4.28
C PHE A 19 -3.02 -0.33 -4.52
N PRO A 20 -4.02 -0.73 -5.33
CA PRO A 20 -5.11 0.13 -5.78
C PRO A 20 -6.24 0.28 -4.74
N SER A 21 -5.90 0.57 -3.48
CA SER A 21 -6.90 0.77 -2.39
C SER A 21 -7.87 1.91 -2.72
N TYR A 22 -7.36 3.03 -3.21
CA TYR A 22 -8.16 4.19 -3.60
C TYR A 22 -9.17 3.83 -4.68
N GLU A 23 -8.76 3.13 -5.74
CA GLU A 23 -9.66 2.73 -6.82
C GLU A 23 -10.71 1.69 -6.37
N ILE A 24 -10.37 0.82 -5.42
CA ILE A 24 -11.34 -0.11 -4.83
C ILE A 24 -12.46 0.67 -4.12
N ILE A 25 -12.10 1.66 -3.31
CA ILE A 25 -13.08 2.46 -2.53
C ILE A 25 -13.87 3.41 -3.44
N THR A 26 -13.21 4.03 -4.41
CA THR A 26 -13.79 5.09 -5.25
C THR A 26 -14.48 4.58 -6.52
N ASN A 27 -14.55 3.27 -6.72
CA ASN A 27 -15.11 2.67 -7.92
C ASN A 27 -16.55 3.18 -8.19
N PRO A 28 -16.83 3.84 -9.34
CA PRO A 28 -18.16 4.32 -9.67
C PRO A 28 -19.23 3.22 -9.71
N ALA A 29 -18.84 1.98 -10.03
CA ALA A 29 -19.74 0.83 -10.02
C ALA A 29 -20.26 0.49 -8.61
N ALA A 30 -19.51 0.85 -7.57
CA ALA A 30 -19.94 0.68 -6.18
C ALA A 30 -20.93 1.75 -5.72
N ARG A 31 -21.21 2.79 -6.53
CA ARG A 31 -22.20 3.85 -6.24
C ARG A 31 -22.07 4.47 -4.84
N GLY A 32 -20.84 4.69 -4.39
CA GLY A 32 -20.55 5.30 -3.09
C GLY A 32 -20.83 4.39 -1.88
N LEU A 33 -21.05 3.09 -2.08
CA LEU A 33 -21.35 2.11 -1.02
C LEU A 33 -20.34 2.15 0.14
N PHE A 34 -19.07 2.43 -0.16
CA PHE A 34 -17.98 2.44 0.81
C PHE A 34 -17.79 3.77 1.54
N TYR A 35 -18.53 4.81 1.18
CA TYR A 35 -18.48 6.09 1.88
C TYR A 35 -19.52 6.18 2.99
N ALA A 36 -19.20 6.91 4.05
CA ALA A 36 -20.15 7.34 5.05
C ALA A 36 -21.04 8.46 4.47
N ALA A 37 -22.08 8.85 5.21
CA ALA A 37 -23.04 9.88 4.78
C ALA A 37 -22.38 11.24 4.43
N ASN A 38 -21.23 11.55 5.02
CA ASN A 38 -20.48 12.78 4.74
C ASN A 38 -19.68 12.74 3.42
N LEU A 39 -19.63 11.59 2.74
CA LEU A 39 -18.87 11.35 1.51
C LEU A 39 -17.35 11.63 1.58
N ARG A 40 -16.83 11.77 2.80
CA ARG A 40 -15.40 12.02 3.08
C ARG A 40 -14.76 10.85 3.79
N SER A 41 -15.51 10.21 4.68
CA SER A 41 -15.03 9.07 5.47
C SER A 41 -15.37 7.76 4.77
N VAL A 42 -14.44 6.82 4.81
CA VAL A 42 -14.66 5.45 4.33
C VAL A 42 -15.27 4.62 5.46
N ARG A 43 -16.32 3.85 5.15
CA ARG A 43 -16.96 2.95 6.10
C ARG A 43 -16.04 1.76 6.44
N PRO A 44 -16.17 1.17 7.64
CA PRO A 44 -15.37 0.00 8.04
C PRO A 44 -15.41 -1.15 7.04
N GLU A 45 -16.56 -1.40 6.40
CA GLU A 45 -16.73 -2.48 5.43
C GLU A 45 -15.89 -2.26 4.16
N GLY A 46 -15.79 -1.00 3.71
CA GLY A 46 -14.92 -0.64 2.59
C GLY A 46 -13.44 -0.87 2.91
N VAL A 47 -13.02 -0.45 4.11
CA VAL A 47 -11.66 -0.70 4.61
C VAL A 47 -11.36 -2.20 4.67
N ALA A 48 -12.31 -3.00 5.18
CA ALA A 48 -12.15 -4.45 5.26
C ALA A 48 -11.95 -5.10 3.88
N ILE A 49 -12.71 -4.66 2.86
CA ILE A 49 -12.56 -5.15 1.48
C ILE A 49 -11.19 -4.77 0.90
N ALA A 50 -10.75 -3.54 1.10
CA ALA A 50 -9.42 -3.10 0.65
C ALA A 50 -8.32 -3.93 1.31
N MET A 51 -8.38 -4.12 2.64
CA MET A 51 -7.37 -4.89 3.38
C MET A 51 -7.38 -6.39 3.06
N GLN A 52 -8.56 -6.97 2.84
CA GLN A 52 -8.67 -8.36 2.38
C GLN A 52 -8.03 -8.54 0.99
N THR A 53 -8.31 -7.61 0.08
CA THR A 53 -7.71 -7.60 -1.26
C THR A 53 -6.19 -7.44 -1.19
N PHE A 54 -5.71 -6.54 -0.33
CA PHE A 54 -4.28 -6.33 -0.08
C PHE A 54 -3.60 -7.63 0.36
N THR A 55 -4.13 -8.26 1.40
CA THR A 55 -3.55 -9.47 2.00
C THR A 55 -3.57 -10.65 1.00
N ARG A 56 -4.63 -10.75 0.19
CA ARG A 56 -4.73 -11.76 -0.86
C ARG A 56 -3.71 -11.55 -1.98
N ALA A 57 -3.44 -10.29 -2.33
CA ALA A 57 -2.45 -9.93 -3.35
C ALA A 57 -1.01 -10.09 -2.84
N HIS A 58 -0.75 -9.76 -1.57
CA HIS A 58 0.58 -9.72 -0.97
C HIS A 58 0.76 -10.82 0.08
N ARG A 59 0.25 -12.04 -0.18
CA ARG A 59 0.22 -13.16 0.77
C ARG A 59 1.41 -13.07 1.74
N PRO A 60 1.20 -12.66 3.00
CA PRO A 60 2.29 -12.64 3.95
C PRO A 60 2.78 -14.08 4.03
N GLU A 61 4.08 -14.28 3.78
CA GLU A 61 4.70 -15.57 3.99
C GLU A 61 4.42 -15.91 5.45
N ALA A 62 3.56 -16.91 5.68
CA ALA A 62 3.11 -17.24 7.01
C ALA A 62 4.35 -17.50 7.85
N GLN A 63 4.62 -16.62 8.81
CA GLN A 63 5.69 -16.87 9.76
C GLN A 63 5.26 -18.11 10.54
N PRO A 64 6.02 -19.22 10.47
CA PRO A 64 5.65 -20.40 11.21
C PRO A 64 5.83 -20.06 12.69
N GLU A 65 4.74 -20.15 13.44
CA GLU A 65 4.75 -20.22 14.89
C GLU A 65 5.82 -21.24 15.32
N ALA A 66 6.70 -20.83 16.24
CA ALA A 66 7.90 -21.57 16.61
C ALA A 66 7.56 -22.98 17.13
N GLY A 67 7.86 -24.00 16.31
CA GLY A 67 7.81 -25.40 16.77
C GLY A 67 7.84 -26.44 15.65
N GLY A 68 9.02 -27.02 15.40
CA GLY A 68 9.15 -28.32 14.72
C GLY A 68 9.67 -28.26 13.27
N GLY A 69 10.90 -28.74 13.08
CA GLY A 69 11.60 -28.72 11.80
C GLY A 69 11.00 -29.63 10.71
N GLY A 70 11.25 -29.25 9.46
CA GLY A 70 11.06 -30.14 8.29
C GLY A 70 10.62 -29.42 7.02
N GLN A 71 11.44 -29.56 5.97
CA GLN A 71 11.15 -29.32 4.55
C GLN A 71 10.91 -27.88 4.05
N ARG A 72 11.99 -27.31 3.50
CA ARG A 72 11.99 -26.21 2.53
C ARG A 72 11.03 -26.50 1.38
N GLN A 73 9.91 -25.78 1.26
CA GLN A 73 9.06 -25.82 0.07
C GLN A 73 8.92 -24.44 -0.57
N ARG A 74 9.36 -24.40 -1.83
CA ARG A 74 9.56 -23.26 -2.69
C ARG A 74 8.20 -22.73 -3.20
N GLY A 75 7.71 -21.64 -2.64
CA GLY A 75 6.61 -20.85 -3.22
C GLY A 75 7.12 -19.78 -4.18
N HIS A 76 7.38 -20.15 -5.43
CA HIS A 76 7.69 -19.20 -6.51
C HIS A 76 6.65 -19.33 -7.62
N SER A 77 5.97 -18.26 -8.00
CA SER A 77 5.44 -18.23 -9.37
C SER A 77 5.28 -16.85 -10.03
N VAL A 78 5.22 -15.73 -9.31
CA VAL A 78 5.08 -14.42 -10.03
C VAL A 78 6.22 -13.45 -9.73
N ALA A 79 6.61 -13.28 -8.47
CA ALA A 79 7.68 -12.37 -8.08
C ALA A 79 9.10 -12.85 -8.47
N ARG A 80 9.29 -14.13 -8.79
CA ARG A 80 10.60 -14.66 -9.25
C ARG A 80 10.90 -14.32 -10.71
N LEU A 81 9.87 -14.34 -11.56
CA LEU A 81 10.02 -14.14 -12.99
C LEU A 81 10.44 -12.69 -13.30
N ARG A 82 9.96 -11.72 -12.50
CA ARG A 82 10.39 -10.32 -12.56
C ARG A 82 11.80 -10.10 -12.03
N ARG A 83 12.15 -10.75 -10.90
CA ARG A 83 13.49 -10.65 -10.29
C ARG A 83 14.64 -11.13 -11.17
N GLN A 84 14.41 -12.03 -12.14
CA GLN A 84 15.46 -12.43 -13.08
C GLN A 84 15.85 -11.34 -14.09
N ARG A 85 14.98 -10.34 -14.32
CA ARG A 85 15.27 -9.22 -15.23
C ARG A 85 15.87 -8.01 -14.52
N HIS A 86 15.56 -7.81 -13.25
CA HIS A 86 15.77 -6.52 -12.60
C HIS A 86 16.89 -6.50 -11.54
N LYS A 87 17.34 -7.67 -11.05
CA LYS A 87 18.49 -7.82 -10.13
C LYS A 87 19.84 -7.32 -10.69
N ALA A 88 19.91 -6.89 -11.95
CA ALA A 88 21.09 -6.24 -12.50
C ALA A 88 21.24 -4.77 -12.09
N ALA A 89 20.19 -4.09 -11.60
CA ALA A 89 20.15 -2.64 -11.68
C ALA A 89 20.47 -1.86 -10.39
N LEU A 90 19.98 -2.23 -9.19
CA LEU A 90 19.91 -1.23 -8.12
C LEU A 90 20.16 -1.83 -6.72
N GLN A 91 21.42 -1.75 -6.26
CA GLN A 91 21.83 -1.99 -4.88
C GLN A 91 22.14 -0.63 -4.24
N GLY A 92 21.44 -0.25 -3.18
CA GLY A 92 21.77 0.96 -2.41
C GLY A 92 20.66 1.39 -1.45
N ALA A 93 20.73 0.88 -0.22
CA ALA A 93 19.76 1.08 0.84
C ALA A 93 19.99 2.37 1.65
N ALA A 94 18.93 2.91 2.28
CA ALA A 94 19.03 3.66 3.54
C ALA A 94 17.64 3.88 4.19
N PRO A 95 17.54 4.17 5.50
CA PRO A 95 16.55 3.59 6.40
C PRO A 95 15.48 4.57 6.91
N GLN A 96 14.45 4.01 7.53
CA GLN A 96 13.28 4.70 8.10
C GLN A 96 13.39 4.83 9.62
N THR A 97 12.76 5.85 10.23
CA THR A 97 12.39 5.82 11.65
C THR A 97 11.07 6.58 11.89
N PRO A 98 10.18 6.12 12.80
CA PRO A 98 8.74 6.38 12.71
C PRO A 98 8.14 7.21 13.87
N GLY A 99 6.87 7.60 13.70
CA GLY A 99 5.92 7.99 14.76
C GLY A 99 5.49 9.47 14.66
N ARG A 100 4.22 9.88 14.85
CA ARG A 100 3.14 9.30 15.66
C ARG A 100 1.79 9.98 15.35
N ALA A 101 0.69 9.29 15.64
CA ALA A 101 -0.70 9.67 15.37
C ALA A 101 -1.29 10.74 16.32
N ARG A 102 -1.97 11.76 15.76
CA ARG A 102 -3.38 12.16 15.96
C ARG A 102 -3.61 13.62 15.51
N ALA A 103 -4.43 13.83 14.49
CA ALA A 103 -5.33 14.99 14.37
C ALA A 103 -6.32 14.73 13.23
N ASP A 104 -7.56 14.44 13.59
CA ASP A 104 -8.70 14.58 12.68
C ASP A 104 -8.77 16.07 12.32
N LEU A 105 -8.54 16.39 11.04
CA LEU A 105 -8.77 17.68 10.39
C LEU A 105 -8.08 18.90 11.04
N GLN A 106 -6.81 19.13 10.67
CA GLN A 106 -6.33 20.51 10.55
C GLN A 106 -6.83 21.06 9.20
N CYS A 107 -7.58 22.17 9.22
CA CYS A 107 -7.89 22.92 8.00
C CYS A 107 -6.56 23.40 7.37
N GLU A 108 -6.28 22.99 6.13
CA GLU A 108 -5.06 23.36 5.39
C GLU A 108 -4.88 24.89 5.21
N GLU A 109 -5.93 25.67 5.47
CA GLU A 109 -5.90 27.14 5.45
C GLU A 109 -5.00 27.74 6.55
N ALA A 110 -4.92 27.13 7.73
CA ALA A 110 -4.04 27.61 8.81
C ALA A 110 -2.55 27.26 8.59
N LEU A 111 -2.25 26.29 7.71
CA LEU A 111 -0.88 25.86 7.43
C LEU A 111 -0.20 26.75 6.37
N LEU A 112 -0.98 27.40 5.51
CA LEU A 112 -0.47 28.28 4.44
C LEU A 112 -0.05 29.67 4.94
N GLU A 113 -0.52 30.11 6.11
CA GLU A 113 -0.08 31.39 6.71
C GLU A 113 1.36 31.34 7.24
N ALA A 114 1.90 30.15 7.53
CA ALA A 114 3.26 29.99 8.08
C ALA A 114 4.37 29.96 7.00
N PHE A 115 4.03 29.85 5.72
CA PHE A 115 4.99 29.85 4.59
C PHE A 115 4.92 31.15 3.77
N GLY A 116 4.23 32.17 4.28
CA GLY A 116 3.95 33.43 3.60
C GLY A 116 4.77 34.64 4.07
N GLU A 117 5.84 34.45 4.85
CA GLU A 117 6.85 35.51 5.13
C GLU A 117 8.23 35.16 4.55
#